data_AF-A0A9J6FDG0-F1
#
_entry.id   AF-A0A9J6FDG0-F1
#
_cell.length_a   1.000
_cell.length_b   1.000
_cell.length_c   1.000
_cell.angle_alpha   90.00
_cell.angle_beta   90.00
_cell.angle_gamma   90.00
#
_symmetry.space_group_name_H-M   'P 1'
#
loop_
_entity.id
_entity.type
_entity.pdbx_description
1 polymer ?
#
loop_
_entity_poly.entity_id
_entity_poly.type
_entity_poly.pdbx_seq_one_letter_code
_entity_poly.pdbx_strand_id
1 'polypeptide(L)'
;MTRGHSSHIGVGVVIELFMGLVLDFVVLSNFCAGCERGPKVGDPAYQAWKDNHVCQKNTEKKAGEMEVKAGLILFLRSLQRHNLRYTTILSDGDSALTWRWWMPKCTVLFQRQRKTVSIM
;
A
#
# COMPACT_ATOMS: atom_id res chain seq x y z
N MET A 1 -20.83 15.10 11.28
CA MET A 1 -20.80 13.72 10.74
C MET A 1 -20.20 13.77 9.35
N THR A 2 -18.88 13.64 9.22
CA THR A 2 -18.25 13.43 7.91
C THR A 2 -18.42 11.96 7.54
N ARG A 3 -19.06 11.68 6.40
CA ARG A 3 -19.18 10.34 5.81
C ARG A 3 -17.81 9.88 5.29
N GLY A 4 -16.82 9.75 6.19
CA GLY A 4 -15.53 9.16 5.87
C GLY A 4 -15.62 7.68 6.14
N HIS A 5 -15.61 6.86 5.08
CA HIS A 5 -15.52 5.41 5.21
C HIS A 5 -14.20 5.07 5.94
N SER A 6 -14.30 4.66 7.21
CA SER A 6 -13.15 4.18 7.98
C SER A 6 -12.90 2.71 7.67
N SER A 7 -12.40 2.44 6.46
CA SER A 7 -12.03 1.08 6.08
C SER A 7 -10.85 0.61 6.91
N HIS A 8 -10.99 -0.56 7.53
CA HIS A 8 -9.92 -1.18 8.31
C HIS A 8 -8.88 -1.91 7.44
N ILE A 9 -9.20 -2.07 6.16
CA ILE A 9 -8.40 -2.75 5.16
C ILE A 9 -8.27 -1.80 3.97
N GLY A 10 -7.04 -1.57 3.52
CA GLY A 10 -6.70 -0.81 2.33
C GLY A 10 -5.94 -1.71 1.37
N VAL A 11 -6.32 -1.69 0.09
CA VAL A 11 -5.64 -2.44 -0.97
C VAL A 11 -5.15 -1.45 -2.01
N GLY A 12 -3.85 -1.50 -2.30
CA GLY A 12 -3.24 -0.75 -3.41
C GLY A 12 -2.81 -1.73 -4.49
N VAL A 13 -3.13 -1.43 -5.75
CA VAL A 13 -2.79 -2.27 -6.90
C VAL A 13 -2.13 -1.41 -7.98
N VAL A 14 -1.08 -1.95 -8.60
CA VAL A 14 -0.44 -1.40 -9.78
C VAL A 14 -0.86 -2.23 -10.97
N ILE A 15 -1.52 -1.59 -11.92
CA ILE A 15 -2.05 -2.24 -13.11
C ILE A 15 -1.42 -1.58 -14.34
N GLU A 16 -1.02 -2.40 -15.30
CA GLU A 16 -0.61 -1.96 -16.62
C GLU A 16 -1.86 -1.61 -17.45
N LEU A 17 -1.91 -0.39 -18.00
CA LEU A 17 -3.14 0.19 -18.55
C LEU A 17 -3.61 -0.48 -19.85
N PHE A 18 -2.71 -1.00 -20.69
CA PHE A 18 -3.06 -1.50 -22.01
C PHE A 18 -3.51 -2.97 -22.01
N MET A 19 -2.85 -3.81 -21.22
CA MET A 19 -3.12 -5.24 -21.09
C MET A 19 -3.98 -5.57 -19.87
N GLY A 20 -4.09 -4.65 -18.90
CA GLY A 20 -4.84 -4.88 -17.66
C GLY A 20 -4.15 -5.83 -16.69
N LEU A 21 -2.84 -6.08 -16.85
CA LEU A 21 -2.08 -6.98 -15.99
C LEU A 21 -1.76 -6.34 -14.63
N VAL A 22 -1.92 -7.10 -13.56
CA VAL A 22 -1.52 -6.68 -12.21
C VAL A 22 -0.02 -6.90 -12.04
N LEU A 23 0.72 -5.79 -11.91
CA LEU A 23 2.18 -5.80 -11.78
C LEU A 23 2.63 -5.97 -10.32
N ASP A 24 1.96 -5.30 -9.40
CA ASP A 24 2.25 -5.38 -7.96
C ASP A 24 1.00 -5.01 -7.16
N PHE A 25 0.94 -5.50 -5.92
CA PHE A 25 -0.13 -5.15 -5.00
C PHE A 25 0.38 -5.10 -3.56
N VAL A 26 -0.32 -4.34 -2.73
CA VAL A 26 -0.08 -4.26 -1.30
C VAL A 26 -1.40 -4.25 -0.55
N VAL A 27 -1.47 -5.08 0.48
CA VAL A 27 -2.59 -5.13 1.41
C VAL A 27 -2.12 -4.53 2.73
N LEU A 28 -2.83 -3.49 3.17
CA LEU A 28 -2.64 -2.84 4.46
C LEU A 28 -3.87 -3.09 5.31
N SER A 29 -3.63 -3.47 6.56
CA SER A 29 -4.66 -3.76 7.54
C SER A 29 -4.31 -3.04 8.83
N ASN A 30 -5.26 -2.29 9.37
CA ASN A 30 -5.14 -1.69 10.71
C ASN A 30 -5.88 -2.48 11.79
N PHE A 31 -6.60 -3.52 11.39
CA PHE A 31 -7.42 -4.37 12.25
C PHE A 31 -6.95 -5.81 12.24
N CYS A 32 -7.00 -6.45 13.39
CA CYS A 32 -6.85 -7.89 13.53
C CYS A 32 -7.95 -8.41 14.45
N ALA A 33 -8.75 -9.34 13.94
CA ALA A 33 -9.84 -9.94 14.71
C ALA A 33 -9.34 -10.72 15.93
N GLY A 34 -8.13 -11.28 15.86
CA GLY A 34 -7.49 -11.94 17.00
C GLY A 34 -7.14 -10.94 18.10
N CYS A 35 -6.59 -9.77 17.76
CA CYS A 35 -6.33 -8.72 18.75
C CYS A 35 -7.61 -8.15 19.37
N GLU A 36 -8.70 -8.07 18.60
CA GLU A 36 -9.98 -7.53 19.08
C GLU A 36 -10.70 -8.48 20.04
N ARG A 37 -10.72 -9.78 19.70
CA ARG A 37 -11.42 -10.82 20.48
C ARG A 37 -10.55 -11.51 21.53
N GLY A 38 -9.23 -11.32 21.46
CA GLY A 38 -8.27 -11.97 22.35
C GLY A 38 -8.35 -11.43 23.79
N PRO A 39 -7.62 -12.07 24.71
CA PRO A 39 -7.45 -11.56 26.07
C PRO A 39 -6.87 -10.15 26.04
N LYS A 40 -7.27 -9.30 26.98
CA LYS A 40 -6.77 -7.93 27.09
C LYS A 40 -5.59 -7.85 28.05
N VAL A 41 -4.84 -6.74 27.98
CA VAL A 41 -3.75 -6.45 28.90
C VAL A 41 -4.32 -6.40 30.32
N GLY A 42 -3.98 -7.40 31.14
CA GLY A 42 -4.53 -7.60 32.48
C GLY A 42 -4.99 -9.03 32.75
N ASP A 43 -5.27 -9.80 31.69
CA ASP A 43 -5.60 -11.22 31.81
C ASP A 43 -4.32 -12.06 31.98
N PRO A 44 -4.24 -13.00 32.95
CA PRO A 44 -3.09 -13.92 33.06
C PRO A 44 -2.87 -14.75 31.77
N ALA A 45 -3.92 -15.01 31.00
CA ALA A 45 -3.84 -15.70 29.71
C ALA A 45 -3.27 -14.83 28.57
N TYR A 46 -3.10 -13.52 28.77
CA TYR A 46 -2.66 -12.58 27.72
C TYR A 46 -1.27 -12.90 27.19
N GLN A 47 -0.30 -13.19 28.08
CA GLN A 47 1.08 -13.44 27.67
C GLN A 47 1.18 -14.71 26.82
N ALA A 48 0.58 -15.82 27.28
CA ALA A 48 0.55 -17.08 26.54
C ALA A 48 -0.18 -16.95 25.19
N TRP A 49 -1.25 -16.16 25.14
CA TRP A 49 -1.95 -15.87 23.89
C TRP A 49 -1.08 -15.03 22.94
N LYS A 50 -0.44 -13.97 23.44
CA LYS A 50 0.41 -13.06 22.65
C LYS A 50 1.59 -13.78 22.01
N ASP A 51 2.21 -14.72 22.72
CA ASP A 51 3.33 -15.52 22.22
C ASP A 51 2.92 -16.44 21.06
N ASN A 52 1.67 -16.92 21.05
CA ASN A 52 1.13 -17.77 19.99
C ASN A 52 0.37 -16.98 18.90
N HIS A 53 0.18 -15.67 19.08
CA HIS A 53 -0.69 -14.88 18.23
C HIS A 53 0.03 -14.36 16.98
N VAL A 54 -0.44 -14.80 15.80
CA VAL A 54 -0.02 -14.24 14.51
C VAL A 54 -0.89 -13.03 14.17
N CYS A 55 -0.39 -11.84 14.50
CA CYS A 55 -1.09 -10.58 14.25
C CYS A 55 -1.23 -10.32 12.74
N GLN A 56 -2.47 -10.08 12.30
CA GLN A 56 -2.78 -9.73 10.91
C GLN A 56 -2.71 -8.23 10.62
N LYS A 57 -2.37 -7.41 11.61
CA LYS A 57 -2.27 -5.95 11.48
C LYS A 57 -0.90 -5.58 10.90
N ASN A 58 -0.89 -4.90 9.76
CA ASN A 58 0.33 -4.48 9.07
C ASN A 58 0.62 -2.96 9.22
N THR A 59 -0.34 -2.19 9.72
CA THR A 59 -0.15 -0.75 9.87
C THR A 59 -0.95 -0.18 11.05
N GLU A 60 -0.41 0.84 11.69
CA GLU A 60 -1.10 1.61 12.74
C GLU A 60 -1.79 2.86 12.18
N LYS A 61 -1.75 3.01 10.86
CA LYS A 61 -2.25 4.19 10.15
C LYS A 61 -3.78 4.18 10.06
N LYS A 62 -4.36 5.38 10.12
CA LYS A 62 -5.80 5.60 9.90
C LYS A 62 -6.17 5.31 8.45
N ALA A 63 -7.45 5.04 8.19
CA ALA A 63 -7.97 4.69 6.87
C ALA A 63 -7.47 5.63 5.75
N GLY A 64 -7.61 6.94 5.91
CA GLY A 64 -7.15 7.92 4.91
C GLY A 64 -5.63 7.99 4.71
N GLU A 65 -4.84 7.55 5.69
CA GLU A 65 -3.38 7.47 5.55
C GLU A 65 -2.90 6.15 4.93
N MET A 66 -3.77 5.12 4.86
CA MET A 66 -3.40 3.83 4.28
C MET A 66 -3.19 3.92 2.76
N GLU A 67 -3.97 4.76 2.07
CA GLU A 67 -3.80 4.99 0.62
C GLU A 67 -2.43 5.59 0.30
N VAL A 68 -2.03 6.61 1.06
CA VAL A 68 -0.71 7.26 0.96
C VAL A 68 0.40 6.24 1.14
N LYS A 69 0.30 5.44 2.21
CA LYS A 69 1.31 4.44 2.56
C LYS A 69 1.39 3.33 1.52
N ALA A 70 0.25 2.87 1.00
CA ALA A 70 0.19 1.88 -0.07
C ALA A 70 0.88 2.40 -1.34
N GLY A 71 0.56 3.63 -1.75
CA GLY A 71 1.20 4.29 -2.90
C GLY A 71 2.72 4.43 -2.75
N LEU A 72 3.19 4.84 -1.57
CA LEU A 72 4.63 4.92 -1.27
C LEU A 72 5.33 3.57 -1.39
N ILE A 73 4.75 2.51 -0.80
CA ILE A 73 5.33 1.17 -0.83
C ILE A 73 5.43 0.67 -2.28
N LEU A 74 4.35 0.79 -3.05
CA LEU A 74 4.31 0.35 -4.45
C LEU A 74 5.29 1.13 -5.31
N PHE A 75 5.41 2.44 -5.09
CA PHE A 75 6.35 3.29 -5.83
C PHE A 75 7.81 2.93 -5.52
N LEU A 76 8.16 2.78 -4.24
CA LEU A 76 9.51 2.39 -3.83
C LEU A 76 9.87 1.00 -4.36
N ARG A 77 8.94 0.04 -4.32
CA ARG A 77 9.15 -1.29 -4.90
C ARG A 77 9.39 -1.24 -6.40
N SER A 78 8.64 -0.40 -7.12
CA SER A 78 8.80 -0.21 -8.57
C SER A 78 10.19 0.30 -8.91
N LEU A 79 10.65 1.32 -8.18
CA LEU A 79 11.97 1.90 -8.36
C LEU A 79 13.08 0.89 -8.06
N GLN A 80 12.95 0.13 -6.97
CA GLN A 80 13.95 -0.85 -6.57
C GLN A 80 14.02 -2.06 -7.51
N ARG A 81 12.87 -2.61 -7.92
CA ARG A 81 12.81 -3.85 -8.70
C ARG A 81 12.98 -3.64 -10.20
N HIS A 82 12.41 -2.57 -10.73
CA HIS A 82 12.28 -2.36 -12.17
C HIS A 82 12.81 -1.00 -12.63
N ASN A 83 13.20 -0.11 -11.71
CA ASN A 83 13.56 1.28 -11.99
C ASN A 83 12.47 2.01 -12.81
N LEU A 84 11.21 1.69 -12.54
CA LEU A 84 10.04 2.25 -13.21
C LEU A 84 9.40 3.34 -12.34
N ARG A 85 8.76 4.30 -13.01
CA ARG A 85 7.98 5.37 -12.37
C ARG A 85 6.55 5.31 -12.88
N TYR A 86 5.60 5.32 -11.96
CA TYR A 86 4.19 5.39 -12.30
C TYR A 86 3.83 6.79 -12.77
N THR A 87 3.08 6.89 -13.86
CA THR A 87 2.69 8.15 -14.50
C THR A 87 1.30 8.62 -14.07
N THR A 88 0.43 7.68 -13.75
CA THR A 88 -0.99 7.93 -13.47
C THR A 88 -1.37 7.23 -12.17
N ILE A 89 -2.12 7.92 -11.32
CA ILE A 89 -2.73 7.36 -10.12
C ILE A 89 -4.24 7.54 -10.23
N LEU A 90 -4.98 6.47 -9.95
CA LEU A 90 -6.42 6.49 -9.80
C LEU A 90 -6.72 6.35 -8.31
N SER A 91 -7.33 7.36 -7.72
CA SER A 91 -7.72 7.41 -6.32
C SER A 91 -9.07 8.13 -6.21
N ASP A 92 -9.83 7.82 -5.17
CA ASP A 92 -11.15 8.36 -4.88
C ASP A 92 -11.13 9.88 -4.58
N GLY A 93 -9.95 10.50 -4.55
CA GLY A 93 -9.79 11.96 -4.44
C GLY A 93 -9.99 12.53 -3.03
N ASP A 94 -10.41 11.69 -2.07
CA ASP A 94 -10.61 12.07 -0.67
C ASP A 94 -9.32 12.04 0.17
N SER A 95 -8.26 11.45 -0.37
CA SER A 95 -6.94 11.47 0.22
C SER A 95 -6.22 12.75 -0.19
N ALA A 96 -5.79 13.55 0.80
CA ALA A 96 -4.90 14.71 0.61
C ALA A 96 -3.49 14.27 0.18
N LEU A 97 -3.39 13.55 -0.92
CA LEU A 97 -2.15 13.10 -1.56
C LEU A 97 -1.66 14.21 -2.49
N THR A 98 -0.95 15.17 -1.92
CA THR A 98 -0.25 16.21 -2.67
C THR A 98 1.06 15.68 -3.26
N TRP A 99 0.99 14.66 -4.13
CA TRP A 99 2.15 14.16 -4.91
C TRP A 99 2.77 15.23 -5.83
N ARG A 100 2.03 16.32 -6.10
CA ARG A 100 2.45 17.44 -6.93
C ARG A 100 3.74 18.12 -6.44
N TRP A 101 4.08 17.98 -5.15
CA TRP A 101 5.33 18.51 -4.58
C TRP A 101 6.50 17.52 -4.63
N TRP A 102 6.23 16.21 -4.73
CA TRP A 102 7.26 15.16 -4.74
C TRP A 102 7.70 14.73 -6.15
N MET A 103 6.91 15.05 -7.17
CA MET A 103 7.26 14.82 -8.57
C MET A 103 7.55 16.14 -9.28
N PRO A 104 8.82 16.58 -9.39
CA PRO A 104 9.14 17.72 -10.23
C PRO A 104 8.89 17.33 -11.69
N LYS A 105 7.82 17.89 -12.28
CA LYS A 105 7.50 17.94 -13.72
C LYS A 105 7.79 16.64 -14.51
N CYS A 106 6.90 15.66 -14.44
CA CYS A 106 6.85 14.60 -15.44
C CYS A 106 6.09 15.09 -16.68
N THR A 107 6.80 15.75 -17.60
CA THR A 107 6.40 15.78 -19.00
C THR A 107 6.46 14.34 -19.51
N VAL A 108 5.35 13.83 -20.04
CA VAL A 108 5.27 12.51 -20.67
C VAL A 108 6.27 12.48 -21.83
N LEU A 109 7.39 11.79 -21.62
CA LEU A 109 8.32 11.36 -22.67
C LEU A 109 8.63 9.89 -22.40
N PHE A 110 7.86 9.04 -23.08
CA PHE A 110 8.07 7.61 -23.14
C PHE A 110 9.33 7.33 -23.99
N GLN A 111 10.53 7.41 -23.40
CA GLN A 111 11.72 6.88 -24.05
C GLN A 111 11.93 5.44 -23.59
N ARG A 112 11.44 4.52 -24.43
CA ARG A 112 11.62 3.07 -24.37
C ARG A 112 13.11 2.72 -24.22
N GLN A 113 13.60 2.55 -23.00
CA GLN A 113 14.87 1.86 -22.76
C GLN A 113 14.60 0.36 -22.91
N ARG A 114 14.78 -0.16 -24.14
CA ARG A 114 14.89 -1.61 -24.35
C ARG A 114 16.16 -2.07 -23.62
N LYS A 115 16.03 -2.58 -22.40
CA LYS A 115 17.05 -3.49 -21.88
C LYS A 115 16.85 -4.81 -22.61
N THR A 116 17.60 -5.01 -23.67
CA THR A 116 17.92 -6.35 -24.17
C THR A 116 18.59 -7.09 -23.02
N VAL A 117 17.83 -7.96 -22.35
CA VAL A 117 18.40 -8.96 -21.46
C VAL A 117 19.03 -10.01 -22.39
N SER A 118 20.34 -9.87 -22.63
CA SER A 118 21.12 -10.93 -23.24
C SER A 118 21.36 -11.98 -22.17
N ILE A 119 20.74 -13.14 -22.34
CA ILE A 119 21.02 -14.33 -21.56
C ILE A 119 22.31 -14.91 -22.18
N MET A 120 23.39 -14.93 -21.41
CA MET A 120 24.54 -15.81 -21.62
C MET A 120 24.59 -16.78 -20.45
#